data_AF-A0ABD7HDE2-F1
#
_entry.id   AF-A0ABD7HDE2-F1
#
_cell.length_a   1.000
_cell.length_b   1.000
_cell.length_c   1.000
_cell.angle_alpha   90.00
_cell.angle_beta   90.00
_cell.angle_gamma   90.00
#
_symmetry.space_group_name_H-M   'P 1'
#
loop_
_entity.id
_entity.type
_entity.pdbx_description
1 polymer ?
#
loop_
_entity_poly.entity_id
_entity_poly.type
_entity_poly.pdbx_seq_one_letter_code
_entity_poly.pdbx_strand_id
1 'polypeptide(L)'
;MTQSQTVTVDQQEILNRANEVEAPMADPPTDVPITPCELTAAKNAAQQLVLSADNMREYLAAGAKERQRLATSLRNAAKAYGEVDEEAATALDNDGEGTVQAESAGAVGGDSSAELTDTPRVATAGEPNFMDLKEAARKLETGDQGASLAHFADGWNTFNLTLQGDVKRFRGFDNWEGDAATACEASLDQQRQWILHMAKLSAAMAKQAQYVAQLHVWARREHPTYEDIVGLERLYAENPSARDQILPVYAEYQQRSEKVLTEYN
;
A
#
# COMPACT_ATOMS: atom_id res chain seq x y z
N MET A 1 30.08 10.27 34.63
CA MET A 1 31.23 10.62 33.78
C MET A 1 30.94 10.04 32.41
N THR A 2 30.42 10.84 31.48
CA THR A 2 30.30 10.47 30.07
C THR A 2 31.69 10.63 29.47
N GLN A 3 32.30 9.52 29.05
CA GLN A 3 33.52 9.56 28.22
C GLN A 3 33.19 10.38 26.98
N SER A 4 34.04 11.35 26.62
CA SER A 4 33.95 12.06 25.34
C SER A 4 34.04 11.02 24.23
N GLN A 5 32.93 10.76 23.53
CA GLN A 5 32.96 9.97 22.32
C GLN A 5 33.76 10.74 21.27
N THR A 6 34.69 10.06 20.62
CA THR A 6 35.51 10.63 19.56
C THR A 6 34.64 10.79 18.33
N VAL A 7 34.37 12.03 17.93
CA VAL A 7 33.58 12.34 16.73
C VAL A 7 34.47 12.11 15.50
N THR A 8 34.00 11.31 14.56
CA THR A 8 34.65 11.10 13.25
C THR A 8 33.68 11.58 12.18
N VAL A 9 34.15 12.34 11.19
CA VAL A 9 33.30 12.91 10.13
C VAL A 9 34.00 12.79 8.78
N ASP A 10 33.40 12.04 7.86
CA ASP A 10 33.63 12.18 6.42
C ASP A 10 32.46 12.97 5.80
N GLN A 11 32.72 14.25 5.49
CA GLN A 11 31.71 15.13 4.90
C GLN A 11 31.21 14.61 3.54
N GLN A 12 32.09 14.01 2.74
CA GLN A 12 31.73 13.49 1.41
C GLN A 12 30.85 12.26 1.54
N GLU A 13 31.09 11.39 2.52
CA GLU A 13 30.20 10.29 2.84
C GLU A 13 28.78 10.81 3.17
N ILE A 14 28.66 11.79 4.07
CA ILE A 14 27.36 12.36 4.47
C ILE A 14 26.61 12.91 3.26
N LEU A 15 27.29 13.65 2.37
CA LEU A 15 26.69 14.18 1.14
C LEU A 15 26.29 13.07 0.16
N ASN A 16 27.10 12.02 0.01
CA ASN A 16 26.76 10.86 -0.81
C ASN A 16 25.52 10.13 -0.28
N ARG A 17 25.44 9.97 1.06
CA ARG A 17 24.31 9.34 1.74
C ARG A 17 23.03 10.17 1.63
N ALA A 18 23.14 11.50 1.64
CA ALA A 18 22.00 12.39 1.36
C ALA A 18 21.43 12.13 -0.04
N ASN A 19 22.30 12.02 -1.06
CA ASN A 19 21.86 11.70 -2.42
C ASN A 19 21.26 10.29 -2.53
N GLU A 20 21.84 9.31 -1.82
CA GLU A 20 21.37 7.93 -1.82
C GLU A 20 19.96 7.78 -1.21
N VAL A 21 19.69 8.47 -0.09
CA VAL A 21 18.40 8.30 0.62
C VAL A 21 17.23 8.91 -0.15
N GLU A 22 17.42 10.05 -0.81
CA GLU A 22 16.37 10.71 -1.59
C GLU A 22 16.25 10.23 -3.04
N ALA A 23 17.16 9.34 -3.49
CA ALA A 23 17.12 8.81 -4.85
C ALA A 23 15.71 8.25 -5.19
N PRO A 24 15.19 8.49 -6.40
CA PRO A 24 13.86 8.00 -6.77
C PRO A 24 13.71 6.49 -6.52
N MET A 25 12.58 6.11 -5.92
CA MET A 25 12.12 4.72 -5.88
C MET A 25 11.21 4.49 -7.08
N ALA A 26 10.95 3.24 -7.45
CA ALA A 26 9.96 2.94 -8.48
C ALA A 26 8.59 3.49 -8.09
N ASP A 27 7.81 3.92 -9.08
CA ASP A 27 6.44 4.36 -8.86
C ASP A 27 5.52 3.17 -8.54
N PRO A 28 4.51 3.34 -7.66
CA PRO A 28 3.52 2.32 -7.40
C PRO A 28 2.65 2.04 -8.64
N PRO A 29 2.07 0.82 -8.75
CA PRO A 29 1.19 0.49 -9.87
C PRO A 29 -0.05 1.38 -9.89
N THR A 30 -0.51 1.73 -11.09
CA THR A 30 -1.69 2.58 -11.33
C THR A 30 -2.90 1.81 -11.85
N ASP A 31 -2.81 0.48 -11.89
CA ASP A 31 -3.92 -0.37 -12.29
C ASP A 31 -5.15 -0.09 -11.44
N VAL A 32 -6.29 0.08 -12.12
CA VAL A 32 -7.58 0.32 -11.48
C VAL A 32 -8.29 -1.03 -11.34
N PRO A 33 -8.57 -1.49 -10.11
CA PRO A 33 -9.32 -2.73 -9.92
C PRO A 33 -10.77 -2.52 -10.35
N ILE A 34 -11.21 -3.28 -11.35
CA ILE A 34 -12.60 -3.28 -11.85
C ILE A 34 -13.39 -4.38 -11.14
N THR A 35 -14.67 -4.13 -10.92
CA THR A 35 -15.58 -5.13 -10.35
C THR A 35 -15.65 -6.39 -11.21
N PRO A 36 -15.58 -7.60 -10.61
CA PRO A 36 -15.67 -8.84 -11.37
C PRO A 36 -17.03 -9.05 -12.01
N CYS A 37 -18.08 -8.48 -11.41
CA CYS A 37 -19.45 -8.62 -11.87
C CYS A 37 -20.36 -7.43 -11.45
N GLU A 38 -21.65 -7.49 -11.77
CA GLU A 38 -22.59 -6.40 -11.49
C GLU A 38 -23.22 -6.43 -10.07
N LEU A 39 -22.91 -7.44 -9.25
CA LEU A 39 -23.38 -7.51 -7.86
C LEU A 39 -22.87 -6.33 -7.04
N THR A 40 -23.69 -5.85 -6.09
CA THR A 40 -23.35 -4.70 -5.24
C THR A 40 -22.11 -4.97 -4.39
N ALA A 41 -22.02 -6.15 -3.75
CA ALA A 41 -20.84 -6.57 -2.99
C ALA A 41 -19.55 -6.52 -3.83
N ALA A 42 -19.61 -7.00 -5.07
CA ALA A 42 -18.47 -6.99 -5.99
C ALA A 42 -18.01 -5.55 -6.33
N LYS A 43 -18.97 -4.64 -6.55
CA LYS A 43 -18.69 -3.22 -6.79
C LYS A 43 -18.09 -2.54 -5.56
N ASN A 44 -18.65 -2.82 -4.38
CA ASN A 44 -18.16 -2.27 -3.12
C ASN A 44 -16.75 -2.76 -2.78
N ALA A 45 -16.46 -4.03 -3.02
CA ALA A 45 -15.12 -4.59 -2.86
C ALA A 45 -14.10 -3.91 -3.79
N ALA A 46 -14.43 -3.74 -5.08
CA ALA A 46 -13.57 -3.02 -6.01
C ALA A 46 -13.36 -1.56 -5.59
N GLN A 47 -14.42 -0.87 -5.17
CA GLN A 47 -14.32 0.51 -4.66
C GLN A 47 -13.42 0.60 -3.42
N GLN A 48 -13.52 -0.35 -2.48
CA GLN A 48 -12.66 -0.36 -1.29
C GLN A 48 -11.18 -0.55 -1.67
N LEU A 49 -10.89 -1.36 -2.69
CA LEU A 49 -9.53 -1.53 -3.22
C LEU A 49 -9.02 -0.26 -3.90
N VAL A 50 -9.87 0.46 -4.67
CA VAL A 50 -9.51 1.77 -5.25
C VAL A 50 -9.11 2.75 -4.15
N LEU A 51 -9.96 2.94 -3.14
CA LEU A 51 -9.70 3.87 -2.03
C LEU A 51 -8.42 3.50 -1.27
N SER A 52 -8.17 2.21 -1.06
CA SER A 52 -6.97 1.72 -0.38
C SER A 52 -5.71 1.96 -1.23
N ALA A 53 -5.79 1.74 -2.54
CA ALA A 53 -4.69 1.98 -3.46
C ALA A 53 -4.35 3.47 -3.58
N ASP A 54 -5.35 4.34 -3.66
CA ASP A 54 -5.15 5.78 -3.72
C ASP A 54 -4.47 6.29 -2.44
N ASN A 55 -4.97 5.88 -1.27
CA ASN A 55 -4.34 6.28 -0.01
C ASN A 55 -2.91 5.72 0.13
N MET A 56 -2.65 4.47 -0.30
CA MET A 56 -1.29 3.93 -0.35
C MET A 56 -0.35 4.80 -1.20
N ARG A 57 -0.80 5.30 -2.36
CA ARG A 57 0.00 6.19 -3.23
C ARG A 57 0.27 7.55 -2.56
N GLU A 58 -0.71 8.13 -1.87
CA GLU A 58 -0.53 9.38 -1.11
C GLU A 58 0.51 9.20 0.01
N TYR A 59 0.44 8.12 0.78
CA TYR A 59 1.41 7.82 1.83
C TYR A 59 2.82 7.57 1.26
N LEU A 60 2.94 6.92 0.10
CA LEU A 60 4.22 6.74 -0.59
C LEU A 60 4.83 8.09 -1.03
N ALA A 61 4.01 9.02 -1.52
CA ALA A 61 4.46 10.37 -1.85
C ALA A 61 4.90 11.15 -0.61
N ALA A 62 4.19 11.02 0.52
CA ALA A 62 4.62 11.59 1.79
C ALA A 62 5.95 10.98 2.27
N GLY A 63 6.13 9.67 2.12
CA GLY A 63 7.39 8.99 2.40
C GLY A 63 8.56 9.48 1.53
N ALA A 64 8.30 9.86 0.27
CA ALA A 64 9.32 10.47 -0.59
C ALA A 64 9.73 11.87 -0.09
N LYS A 65 8.77 12.69 0.35
CA LYS A 65 9.05 14.00 0.98
C LYS A 65 9.87 13.82 2.27
N GLU A 66 9.58 12.81 3.07
CA GLU A 66 10.31 12.53 4.30
C GLU A 66 11.77 12.11 4.03
N ARG A 67 12.02 11.34 2.97
CA ARG A 67 13.41 11.05 2.52
C ARG A 67 14.15 12.30 2.07
N GLN A 68 13.48 13.20 1.36
CA GLN A 68 14.06 14.49 0.95
C GLN A 68 14.41 15.38 2.16
N ARG A 69 13.57 15.37 3.20
CA ARG A 69 13.85 16.08 4.46
C ARG A 69 15.08 15.52 5.14
N LEU A 70 15.19 14.19 5.25
CA LEU A 70 16.38 13.55 5.82
C LEU A 70 17.65 13.86 5.01
N ALA A 71 17.58 13.86 3.68
CA ALA A 71 18.69 14.28 2.83
C ALA A 71 19.08 15.75 3.06
N THR A 72 18.10 16.63 3.26
CA THR A 72 18.35 18.03 3.62
C THR A 72 19.03 18.16 4.98
N SER A 73 18.57 17.40 5.98
CA SER A 73 19.19 17.35 7.31
C SER A 73 20.66 16.90 7.23
N LEU A 74 20.95 15.88 6.41
CA LEU A 74 22.32 15.40 6.17
C LEU A 74 23.19 16.49 5.52
N ARG A 75 22.69 17.21 4.53
CA ARG A 75 23.41 18.32 3.89
C ARG A 75 23.69 19.47 4.87
N ASN A 76 22.72 19.79 5.73
CA ASN A 76 22.94 20.82 6.73
C ASN A 76 23.97 20.38 7.78
N ALA A 77 23.96 19.12 8.19
CA ALA A 77 24.98 18.57 9.09
C ALA A 77 26.37 18.62 8.44
N ALA A 78 26.49 18.20 7.18
CA ALA A 78 27.74 18.31 6.41
C ALA A 78 28.23 19.76 6.33
N LYS A 79 27.33 20.73 6.12
CA LYS A 79 27.67 22.15 6.09
C LYS A 79 28.18 22.64 7.44
N ALA A 80 27.48 22.33 8.53
CA ALA A 80 27.87 22.75 9.88
C ALA A 80 29.25 22.20 10.27
N TYR A 81 29.56 20.96 9.89
CA TYR A 81 30.91 20.41 10.08
C TYR A 81 31.97 21.16 9.26
N GLY A 82 31.66 21.59 8.03
CA GLY A 82 32.56 22.41 7.22
C GLY A 82 32.81 23.80 7.80
N GLU A 83 31.78 24.45 8.33
CA GLU A 83 31.90 25.77 8.98
C GLU A 83 32.79 25.69 10.24
N VAL A 84 32.61 24.66 11.07
CA VAL A 84 33.46 24.42 12.24
C VAL A 84 34.92 24.13 11.85
N ASP A 85 35.16 23.42 10.74
CA ASP A 85 36.52 23.14 10.23
C ASP A 85 37.22 24.43 9.77
N GLU A 86 36.52 25.31 9.04
CA GLU A 86 37.05 26.61 8.62
C GLU A 86 37.33 27.55 9.81
N GLU A 87 36.45 27.58 10.81
CA GLU A 87 36.67 28.33 12.05
C GLU A 87 37.88 27.80 12.83
N ALA A 88 38.03 26.47 12.93
CA ALA A 88 39.15 25.84 13.60
C ALA A 88 40.47 26.12 12.89
N ALA A 89 40.51 26.05 11.56
CA ALA A 89 41.68 26.42 10.77
C ALA A 89 42.06 27.88 11.00
N THR A 90 41.09 28.79 10.97
CA THR A 90 41.31 30.22 11.24
C THR A 90 41.82 30.47 12.67
N ALA A 91 41.32 29.74 13.66
CA ALA A 91 41.78 29.85 15.04
C ALA A 91 43.23 29.36 15.22
N LEU A 92 43.61 28.29 14.51
CA LEU A 92 44.97 27.76 14.51
C LEU A 92 45.97 28.68 13.80
N ASP A 93 45.56 29.32 12.70
CA ASP A 93 46.39 30.28 11.97
C ASP A 93 46.64 31.59 12.76
N ASN A 94 45.83 31.88 13.79
CA ASN A 94 45.98 33.02 14.70
C ASN A 94 46.65 32.63 16.04
N ASP A 95 47.73 31.85 16.00
CA ASP A 95 48.52 31.39 17.16
C ASP A 95 47.71 30.64 18.25
N GLY A 96 46.53 30.11 17.89
CA GLY A 96 45.65 29.40 18.83
C GLY A 96 44.87 30.31 19.79
N GLU A 97 44.85 31.63 19.58
CA GLU A 97 44.03 32.58 20.37
C GLU A 97 42.58 32.70 19.87
N GLY A 98 42.23 32.07 18.73
CA GLY A 98 40.87 32.05 18.20
C GLY A 98 39.92 31.11 18.96
N THR A 99 38.67 31.51 19.14
CA THR A 99 37.63 30.65 19.73
C THR A 99 36.75 30.05 18.64
N VAL A 100 36.58 28.73 18.64
CA VAL A 100 35.64 28.01 17.76
C VAL A 100 34.28 27.92 18.46
N GLN A 101 33.21 28.31 17.77
CA GLN A 101 31.85 28.21 18.31
C GLN A 101 31.26 26.84 17.94
N ALA A 102 30.33 26.34 18.76
CA ALA A 102 29.58 25.15 18.41
C ALA A 102 28.48 25.53 17.41
N GLU A 103 28.56 25.00 16.19
CA GLU A 103 27.52 25.20 15.17
C GLU A 103 26.39 24.17 15.27
N SER A 104 25.18 24.60 14.89
CA SER A 104 23.99 23.76 14.85
C SER A 104 23.53 23.56 13.41
N ALA A 105 23.21 22.32 13.04
CA ALA A 105 22.76 21.95 11.69
C ALA A 105 21.43 22.59 11.24
N GLY A 106 20.81 23.48 12.04
CA GLY A 106 19.54 24.13 11.69
C GLY A 106 18.35 23.18 11.60
N ALA A 107 17.15 23.69 11.84
CA ALA A 107 15.94 22.87 11.75
C ALA A 107 15.46 22.74 10.29
N VAL A 108 15.19 21.51 9.85
CA VAL A 108 14.44 21.27 8.61
C VAL A 108 12.95 21.40 8.95
N GLY A 109 12.33 22.50 8.53
CA GLY A 109 10.96 22.86 8.92
C GLY A 109 9.86 22.05 8.22
N GLY A 110 8.68 22.03 8.87
CA GLY A 110 7.40 21.58 8.33
C GLY A 110 6.97 20.20 8.80
N ASP A 111 5.66 19.98 9.00
CA ASP A 111 5.07 18.65 9.23
C ASP A 111 4.43 18.19 7.91
N SER A 112 5.00 17.17 7.26
CA SER A 112 4.46 16.63 5.99
C SER A 112 3.34 15.61 6.22
N SER A 113 3.02 15.28 7.47
CA SER A 113 1.97 14.31 7.83
C SER A 113 0.61 14.94 8.10
N ALA A 114 0.54 16.27 8.25
CA ALA A 114 -0.67 17.00 8.65
C ALA A 114 -1.88 16.86 7.71
N GLU A 115 -1.69 16.26 6.52
CA GLU A 115 -2.74 16.05 5.51
C GLU A 115 -3.10 14.57 5.30
N LEU A 116 -2.41 13.62 5.94
CA LEU A 116 -2.69 12.19 5.77
C LEU A 116 -3.90 11.76 6.60
N THR A 117 -4.82 11.03 5.99
CA THR A 117 -6.05 10.53 6.61
C THR A 117 -6.18 9.02 6.49
N ASP A 118 -7.07 8.44 7.30
CA ASP A 118 -7.45 7.04 7.18
C ASP A 118 -8.21 6.78 5.88
N THR A 119 -8.04 5.57 5.33
CA THR A 119 -8.81 5.13 4.16
C THR A 119 -10.29 5.02 4.53
N PRO A 120 -11.20 5.68 3.79
CA PRO A 120 -12.63 5.55 4.04
C PRO A 120 -13.10 4.10 3.89
N ARG A 121 -14.05 3.70 4.74
CA ARG A 121 -14.71 2.39 4.64
C ARG A 121 -15.95 2.50 3.77
N VAL A 122 -16.03 1.68 2.72
CA VAL A 122 -17.23 1.55 1.89
C VAL A 122 -18.34 0.89 2.71
N ALA A 123 -19.52 1.49 2.71
CA ALA A 123 -20.68 0.94 3.41
C ALA A 123 -21.26 -0.25 2.61
N THR A 124 -21.37 -1.41 3.25
CA THR A 124 -21.93 -2.65 2.67
C THR A 124 -23.29 -3.02 3.28
N ALA A 125 -23.81 -2.22 4.20
CA ALA A 125 -25.08 -2.51 4.87
C ALA A 125 -26.26 -2.45 3.89
N GLY A 126 -27.15 -3.44 3.98
CA GLY A 126 -28.39 -3.50 3.18
C GLY A 126 -28.24 -4.18 1.82
N GLU A 127 -27.12 -4.84 1.56
CA GLU A 127 -26.97 -5.68 0.37
C GLU A 127 -27.99 -6.83 0.40
N PRO A 128 -28.72 -7.07 -0.71
CA PRO A 128 -29.76 -8.10 -0.74
C PRO A 128 -29.11 -9.49 -0.72
N ASN A 129 -29.39 -10.25 0.34
CA ASN A 129 -28.96 -11.66 0.45
C ASN A 129 -29.80 -12.60 -0.42
N PHE A 130 -30.93 -12.12 -0.95
CA PHE A 130 -31.80 -12.83 -1.87
C PHE A 130 -32.23 -11.92 -3.01
N MET A 131 -32.39 -12.48 -4.20
CA MET A 131 -32.79 -11.76 -5.41
C MET A 131 -33.53 -12.74 -6.34
N ASP A 132 -34.23 -12.21 -7.35
CA ASP A 132 -34.71 -13.04 -8.45
C ASP A 132 -33.55 -13.86 -9.06
N LEU A 133 -33.79 -15.16 -9.30
CA LEU A 133 -32.75 -16.09 -9.73
C LEU A 133 -32.06 -15.66 -11.03
N LYS A 134 -32.84 -15.25 -12.02
CA LYS A 134 -32.31 -14.80 -13.32
C LYS A 134 -31.59 -13.48 -13.18
N GLU A 135 -32.07 -12.57 -12.34
CA GLU A 135 -31.37 -11.32 -12.05
C GLU A 135 -30.01 -11.57 -11.36
N ALA A 136 -29.97 -12.43 -10.35
CA ALA A 136 -28.74 -12.79 -9.65
C ALA A 136 -27.72 -13.44 -10.58
N ALA A 137 -28.14 -14.45 -11.35
CA ALA A 137 -27.27 -15.13 -12.32
C ALA A 137 -26.75 -14.15 -13.38
N ARG A 138 -27.63 -13.32 -13.96
CA ARG A 138 -27.24 -12.32 -14.95
C ARG A 138 -26.21 -11.34 -14.40
N LYS A 139 -26.41 -10.83 -13.17
CA LYS A 139 -25.45 -9.91 -12.54
C LYS A 139 -24.12 -10.58 -12.26
N LEU A 140 -24.14 -11.84 -11.82
CA LEU A 140 -22.93 -12.61 -11.51
C LEU A 140 -22.14 -12.96 -12.80
N GLU A 141 -22.83 -13.26 -13.90
CA GLU A 141 -22.22 -13.65 -15.17
C GLU A 141 -21.78 -12.46 -16.05
N THR A 142 -22.22 -11.24 -15.72
CA THR A 142 -21.88 -10.01 -16.47
C THR A 142 -20.72 -9.27 -15.81
N GLY A 143 -19.59 -9.13 -16.50
CA GLY A 143 -18.38 -8.44 -16.01
C GLY A 143 -17.11 -9.09 -16.53
N ASP A 144 -15.94 -8.68 -16.00
CA ASP A 144 -14.64 -9.22 -16.42
C ASP A 144 -14.22 -10.51 -15.69
N GLN A 145 -15.07 -10.97 -14.78
CA GLN A 145 -14.90 -12.22 -14.02
C GLN A 145 -13.64 -12.25 -13.13
N GLY A 146 -13.13 -11.08 -12.73
CA GLY A 146 -12.00 -10.94 -11.82
C GLY A 146 -10.63 -10.82 -12.50
N ALA A 147 -10.59 -10.70 -13.82
CA ALA A 147 -9.34 -10.51 -14.57
C ALA A 147 -8.58 -9.24 -14.13
N SER A 148 -9.29 -8.11 -13.98
CA SER A 148 -8.70 -6.86 -13.50
C SER A 148 -8.19 -6.96 -12.06
N LEU A 149 -8.91 -7.67 -11.18
CA LEU A 149 -8.47 -7.89 -9.79
C LEU A 149 -7.17 -8.72 -9.72
N ALA A 150 -7.03 -9.73 -10.57
CA ALA A 150 -5.79 -10.51 -10.66
C ALA A 150 -4.61 -9.62 -11.13
N HIS A 151 -4.80 -8.84 -12.19
CA HIS A 151 -3.77 -7.92 -12.69
C HIS A 151 -3.36 -6.87 -11.64
N PHE A 152 -4.33 -6.29 -10.95
CA PHE A 152 -4.10 -5.36 -9.84
C PHE A 152 -3.24 -6.02 -8.74
N ALA A 153 -3.56 -7.26 -8.36
CA ALA A 153 -2.80 -7.97 -7.35
C ALA A 153 -1.35 -8.24 -7.77
N ASP A 154 -1.12 -8.59 -9.03
CA ASP A 154 0.23 -8.84 -9.56
C ASP A 154 1.09 -7.57 -9.51
N GLY A 155 0.52 -6.41 -9.88
CA GLY A 155 1.18 -5.12 -9.78
C GLY A 155 1.62 -4.80 -8.36
N TRP A 156 0.71 -4.93 -7.38
CA TRP A 156 1.02 -4.63 -5.97
C TRP A 156 1.95 -5.65 -5.31
N ASN A 157 1.88 -6.93 -5.70
CA ASN A 157 2.84 -7.94 -5.25
C ASN A 157 4.25 -7.67 -5.79
N THR A 158 4.36 -7.27 -7.06
CA THR A 158 5.64 -6.86 -7.67
C THR A 158 6.20 -5.66 -6.92
N PHE A 159 5.37 -4.65 -6.67
CA PHE A 159 5.78 -3.45 -5.96
C PHE A 159 6.26 -3.71 -4.52
N ASN A 160 5.62 -4.65 -3.81
CA ASN A 160 6.10 -5.12 -2.50
C ASN A 160 7.56 -5.62 -2.57
N LEU A 161 7.91 -6.43 -3.58
CA LEU A 161 9.28 -6.91 -3.75
C LEU A 161 10.25 -5.76 -4.09
N THR A 162 9.81 -4.79 -4.89
CA THR A 162 10.59 -3.59 -5.19
C THR A 162 10.92 -2.79 -3.93
N LEU A 163 9.93 -2.52 -3.07
CA LEU A 163 10.15 -1.81 -1.80
C LEU A 163 11.12 -2.55 -0.87
N GLN A 164 11.03 -3.88 -0.80
CA GLN A 164 11.97 -4.68 -0.01
C GLN A 164 13.41 -4.62 -0.53
N GLY A 165 13.60 -4.50 -1.85
CA GLY A 165 14.92 -4.35 -2.47
C GLY A 165 15.55 -2.97 -2.26
N ASP A 166 14.72 -1.94 -2.04
CA ASP A 166 15.14 -0.54 -2.01
C ASP A 166 15.66 -0.05 -0.64
N VAL A 167 15.73 -0.92 0.37
CA VAL A 167 16.07 -0.51 1.74
C VAL A 167 17.57 -0.36 2.04
N LYS A 168 18.46 -0.78 1.11
CA LYS A 168 19.92 -0.70 1.32
C LYS A 168 20.41 0.73 1.60
N ARG A 169 19.69 1.73 1.09
CA ARG A 169 19.94 3.17 1.31
C ARG A 169 19.87 3.61 2.77
N PHE A 170 19.23 2.81 3.63
CA PHE A 170 19.05 3.08 5.06
C PHE A 170 20.09 2.38 5.96
N ARG A 171 21.25 1.96 5.42
CA ARG A 171 22.35 1.40 6.22
C ARG A 171 22.98 2.45 7.16
N GLY A 172 23.77 2.00 8.14
CA GLY A 172 24.62 2.87 8.95
C GLY A 172 25.73 3.55 8.14
N PHE A 173 26.46 4.45 8.77
CA PHE A 173 27.62 5.12 8.18
C PHE A 173 28.90 4.31 8.42
N ASP A 174 29.89 4.46 7.53
CA ASP A 174 31.19 3.80 7.67
C ASP A 174 32.20 4.72 8.38
N ASN A 175 32.13 6.04 8.17
CA ASN A 175 33.08 7.03 8.70
C ASN A 175 32.39 8.28 9.28
N TRP A 176 31.17 8.14 9.80
CA TRP A 176 30.51 9.19 10.59
C TRP A 176 30.07 8.62 11.93
N GLU A 177 30.67 9.12 13.02
CA GLU A 177 30.52 8.58 14.37
C GLU A 177 30.21 9.70 15.37
N GLY A 178 29.37 9.40 16.35
CA GLY A 178 28.94 10.31 17.41
C GLY A 178 27.42 10.44 17.53
N ASP A 179 26.95 11.31 18.43
CA ASP A 179 25.52 11.44 18.75
C ASP A 179 24.67 11.83 17.54
N ALA A 180 25.18 12.72 16.66
CA ALA A 180 24.47 13.14 15.45
C ALA A 180 24.35 12.01 14.42
N ALA A 181 25.41 11.21 14.25
CA ALA A 181 25.40 10.03 13.39
C ALA A 181 24.40 8.99 13.93
N THR A 182 24.47 8.70 15.23
CA THR A 182 23.57 7.75 15.91
C THR A 182 22.09 8.18 15.77
N ALA A 183 21.80 9.47 15.95
CA ALA A 183 20.45 10.00 15.77
C ALA A 183 19.97 9.86 14.31
N CYS A 184 20.85 10.12 13.34
CA CYS A 184 20.53 9.95 11.93
C CYS A 184 20.28 8.48 11.57
N GLU A 185 21.10 7.56 12.07
CA GLU A 185 20.91 6.11 11.88
C GLU A 185 19.59 5.62 12.47
N ALA A 186 19.17 6.15 13.61
CA ALA A 186 17.86 5.87 14.17
C ALA A 186 16.72 6.33 13.24
N SER A 187 16.83 7.52 12.63
CA SER A 187 15.86 7.99 11.62
C SER A 187 15.88 7.15 10.35
N LEU A 188 17.06 6.76 9.86
CA LEU A 188 17.20 5.85 8.71
C LEU A 188 16.53 4.49 9.00
N ASP A 189 16.70 3.94 10.20
CA ASP A 189 16.07 2.69 10.59
C ASP A 189 14.54 2.83 10.68
N GLN A 190 14.01 3.92 11.22
CA GLN A 190 12.57 4.18 11.22
C GLN A 190 12.00 4.24 9.81
N GLN A 191 12.67 4.93 8.88
CA GLN A 191 12.25 4.98 7.47
C GLN A 191 12.35 3.60 6.81
N ARG A 192 13.39 2.81 7.12
CA ARG A 192 13.51 1.41 6.66
C ARG A 192 12.31 0.57 7.14
N GLN A 193 11.99 0.64 8.42
CA GLN A 193 10.86 -0.09 9.00
C GLN A 193 9.54 0.33 8.34
N TRP A 194 9.36 1.63 8.08
CA TRP A 194 8.18 2.14 7.39
C TRP A 194 8.07 1.63 5.95
N ILE A 195 9.15 1.63 5.16
CA ILE A 195 9.16 1.07 3.80
C ILE A 195 8.78 -0.41 3.80
N LEU A 196 9.33 -1.19 4.74
CA LEU A 196 8.97 -2.60 4.89
C LEU A 196 7.53 -2.80 5.36
N HIS A 197 6.98 -1.85 6.14
CA HIS A 197 5.55 -1.84 6.48
C HIS A 197 4.71 -1.60 5.22
N MET A 198 5.04 -0.60 4.42
CA MET A 198 4.34 -0.31 3.16
C MET A 198 4.39 -1.52 2.21
N ALA A 199 5.52 -2.22 2.13
CA ALA A 199 5.64 -3.46 1.36
C ALA A 199 4.67 -4.55 1.84
N LYS A 200 4.53 -4.73 3.17
CA LYS A 200 3.54 -5.66 3.75
C LYS A 200 2.10 -5.25 3.42
N LEU A 201 1.77 -3.97 3.46
CA LEU A 201 0.44 -3.47 3.10
C LEU A 201 0.15 -3.65 1.61
N SER A 202 1.13 -3.43 0.73
CA SER A 202 1.02 -3.74 -0.70
C SER A 202 0.69 -5.22 -0.94
N ALA A 203 1.39 -6.14 -0.27
CA ALA A 203 1.10 -7.57 -0.36
C ALA A 203 -0.27 -7.94 0.24
N ALA A 204 -0.68 -7.30 1.34
CA ALA A 204 -1.98 -7.53 1.95
C ALA A 204 -3.13 -7.07 1.03
N MET A 205 -3.00 -5.91 0.39
CA MET A 205 -3.99 -5.40 -0.55
C MET A 205 -4.07 -6.26 -1.82
N ALA A 206 -2.93 -6.74 -2.33
CA ALA A 206 -2.91 -7.71 -3.42
C ALA A 206 -3.66 -9.00 -3.05
N LYS A 207 -3.48 -9.51 -1.84
CA LYS A 207 -4.22 -10.68 -1.33
C LYS A 207 -5.71 -10.43 -1.23
N GLN A 208 -6.14 -9.24 -0.84
CA GLN A 208 -7.57 -8.87 -0.80
C GLN A 208 -8.19 -8.95 -2.21
N ALA A 209 -7.52 -8.40 -3.23
CA ALA A 209 -7.97 -8.51 -4.62
C ALA A 209 -8.02 -9.96 -5.12
N GLN A 210 -6.99 -10.76 -4.83
CA GLN A 210 -6.98 -12.19 -5.16
C GLN A 210 -8.11 -12.96 -4.47
N TYR A 211 -8.40 -12.65 -3.20
CA TYR A 211 -9.47 -13.28 -2.46
C TYR A 211 -10.84 -12.99 -3.10
N VAL A 212 -11.12 -11.74 -3.49
CA VAL A 212 -12.37 -11.37 -4.17
C VAL A 212 -12.48 -12.07 -5.53
N ALA A 213 -11.40 -12.16 -6.29
CA ALA A 213 -11.39 -12.90 -7.55
C ALA A 213 -11.67 -14.40 -7.35
N GLN A 214 -11.08 -15.03 -6.33
CA GLN A 214 -11.31 -16.44 -5.99
C GLN A 214 -12.74 -16.68 -5.49
N LEU A 215 -13.26 -15.78 -4.65
CA LEU A 215 -14.65 -15.78 -4.20
C LEU A 215 -15.60 -15.68 -5.40
N HIS A 216 -15.27 -14.85 -6.39
CA HIS A 216 -16.05 -14.74 -7.62
C HIS A 216 -16.10 -16.06 -8.41
N VAL A 217 -14.95 -16.73 -8.58
CA VAL A 217 -14.88 -18.03 -9.24
C VAL A 217 -15.67 -19.10 -8.48
N TRP A 218 -15.59 -19.11 -7.16
CA TRP A 218 -16.41 -19.99 -6.32
C TRP A 218 -17.90 -19.73 -6.54
N ALA A 219 -18.34 -18.47 -6.49
CA ALA A 219 -19.75 -18.13 -6.66
C ALA A 219 -20.28 -18.53 -8.03
N ARG A 220 -19.49 -18.35 -9.10
CA ARG A 220 -19.83 -18.80 -10.45
C ARG A 220 -20.00 -20.32 -10.56
N ARG A 221 -19.26 -21.09 -9.74
CA ARG A 221 -19.37 -22.55 -9.70
C ARG A 221 -20.60 -23.02 -8.93
N GLU A 222 -20.90 -22.36 -7.81
CA GLU A 222 -21.98 -22.79 -6.91
C GLU A 222 -23.35 -22.19 -7.26
N HIS A 223 -23.42 -20.99 -7.84
CA HIS A 223 -24.68 -20.35 -8.23
C HIS A 223 -25.28 -21.05 -9.45
N PRO A 224 -26.61 -21.31 -9.50
CA PRO A 224 -27.27 -21.78 -10.73
C PRO A 224 -27.02 -20.82 -11.90
N THR A 225 -26.67 -21.35 -13.08
CA THR A 225 -26.40 -20.51 -14.25
C THR A 225 -27.68 -19.92 -14.82
N TYR A 226 -27.58 -18.80 -15.54
CA TYR A 226 -28.73 -18.17 -16.18
C TYR A 226 -29.46 -19.13 -17.12
N GLU A 227 -28.71 -19.87 -17.94
CA GLU A 227 -29.26 -20.84 -18.89
C GLU A 227 -29.97 -22.01 -18.20
N ASP A 228 -29.42 -22.54 -17.10
CA ASP A 228 -30.07 -23.62 -16.34
C ASP A 228 -31.40 -23.16 -15.74
N ILE A 229 -31.45 -21.93 -15.22
CA ILE A 229 -32.67 -21.34 -14.66
C ILE A 229 -33.73 -21.15 -15.75
N VAL A 230 -33.36 -20.55 -16.88
CA VAL A 230 -34.27 -20.33 -18.02
C VAL A 230 -34.80 -21.66 -18.57
N GLY A 231 -33.94 -22.68 -18.68
CA GLY A 231 -34.33 -24.01 -19.11
C GLY A 231 -35.35 -24.64 -18.16
N LEU A 232 -35.11 -24.56 -16.85
CA LEU A 232 -36.01 -25.10 -15.84
C LEU A 232 -37.37 -24.38 -15.80
N GLU A 233 -37.37 -23.06 -15.88
CA GLU A 233 -38.59 -22.25 -15.94
C GLU A 233 -39.41 -22.54 -17.20
N ARG A 234 -38.75 -22.72 -18.35
CA ARG A 234 -39.41 -23.10 -19.60
C ARG A 234 -40.08 -24.46 -19.46
N LEU A 235 -39.36 -25.46 -18.95
CA LEU A 235 -39.92 -26.80 -18.71
C LEU A 235 -41.14 -26.75 -17.78
N TYR A 236 -41.07 -25.96 -16.70
CA TYR A 236 -42.18 -25.76 -15.77
C TYR A 236 -43.41 -25.12 -16.44
N ALA A 237 -43.19 -24.12 -17.30
CA ALA A 237 -44.24 -23.43 -18.02
C ALA A 237 -44.94 -24.34 -19.05
N GLU A 238 -44.16 -25.07 -19.83
CA GLU A 238 -44.63 -25.90 -20.96
C GLU A 238 -45.23 -27.24 -20.54
N ASN A 239 -44.89 -27.77 -19.36
CA ASN A 239 -45.28 -29.13 -18.94
C ASN A 239 -46.08 -29.13 -17.63
N PRO A 240 -47.41 -28.88 -17.66
CA PRO A 240 -48.25 -28.87 -16.46
C PRO A 240 -48.18 -30.14 -15.61
N SER A 241 -48.06 -31.31 -16.23
CA SER A 241 -47.97 -32.61 -15.56
C SER A 241 -46.65 -32.85 -14.82
N ALA A 242 -45.60 -32.08 -15.13
CA ALA A 242 -44.28 -32.22 -14.52
C ALA A 242 -44.01 -31.17 -13.43
N ARG A 243 -44.92 -30.21 -13.21
CA ARG A 243 -44.70 -29.08 -12.29
C ARG A 243 -44.36 -29.50 -10.87
N ASP A 244 -45.07 -30.47 -10.32
CA ASP A 244 -44.83 -30.95 -8.95
C ASP A 244 -43.46 -31.62 -8.79
N GLN A 245 -42.90 -32.16 -9.88
CA GLN A 245 -41.56 -32.76 -9.90
C GLN A 245 -40.46 -31.72 -10.14
N ILE A 246 -40.77 -30.62 -10.85
CA ILE A 246 -39.83 -29.54 -11.16
C ILE A 246 -39.72 -28.54 -10.00
N LEU A 247 -40.80 -28.28 -9.28
CA LEU A 247 -40.85 -27.29 -8.20
C LEU A 247 -39.78 -27.49 -7.10
N PRO A 248 -39.47 -28.72 -6.65
CA PRO A 248 -38.38 -28.96 -5.69
C PRO A 248 -36.99 -28.59 -6.24
N VAL A 249 -36.75 -28.78 -7.54
CA VAL A 249 -35.47 -28.41 -8.19
C VAL A 249 -35.34 -26.89 -8.25
N TYR A 250 -36.42 -26.20 -8.60
CA TYR A 250 -36.45 -24.74 -8.59
C TYR A 250 -36.23 -24.17 -7.17
N ALA A 251 -36.83 -24.80 -6.15
CA ALA A 251 -36.60 -24.43 -4.76
C ALA A 251 -35.14 -24.65 -4.32
N GLU A 252 -34.48 -25.72 -4.78
CA GLU A 252 -33.05 -25.94 -4.55
C GLU A 252 -32.21 -24.81 -5.18
N TYR A 253 -32.54 -24.37 -6.40
CA TYR A 253 -31.85 -23.27 -7.07
C TYR A 253 -31.97 -21.98 -6.27
N GLN A 254 -33.17 -21.67 -5.76
CA GLN A 254 -33.39 -20.50 -4.90
C GLN A 254 -32.55 -20.56 -3.63
N GLN A 255 -32.57 -21.69 -2.91
CA GLN A 255 -31.79 -21.86 -1.68
C GLN A 255 -30.29 -21.79 -1.92
N ARG A 256 -29.81 -22.32 -3.05
CA ARG A 256 -28.38 -22.29 -3.39
C ARG A 256 -27.95 -20.88 -3.79
N SER A 257 -28.78 -20.16 -4.55
CA SER A 257 -28.57 -18.75 -4.88
C SER A 257 -28.49 -17.89 -3.63
N GLU A 258 -29.43 -18.02 -2.69
CA GLU A 258 -29.42 -17.27 -1.43
C GLU A 258 -28.17 -17.55 -0.59
N LYS A 259 -27.75 -18.81 -0.47
CA LYS A 259 -26.50 -19.17 0.22
C LYS A 259 -25.28 -18.52 -0.43
N VAL A 260 -25.20 -18.58 -1.76
CA VAL A 260 -24.08 -17.99 -2.50
C VAL A 260 -24.04 -16.48 -2.34
N LEU A 261 -25.18 -15.79 -2.51
CA LEU A 261 -25.25 -14.33 -2.35
C LEU A 261 -24.94 -13.89 -0.91
N THR A 262 -25.38 -14.66 0.09
CA THR A 262 -25.10 -14.37 1.50
C THR A 262 -23.61 -14.49 1.83
N GLU A 263 -22.92 -15.50 1.29
CA GLU A 263 -21.47 -15.68 1.51
C GLU A 263 -20.63 -14.74 0.62
N TYR A 264 -21.20 -14.21 -0.46
CA TYR A 264 -20.55 -13.22 -1.32
C TYR A 264 -20.49 -11.82 -0.68
N ASN A 265 -21.54 -11.44 0.05
CA ASN A 265 -21.66 -10.14 0.75
C ASN A 265 -20.79 -10.07 2.00
#